data_AF-A0A7T8JVB4-F1
#
_entry.id   AF-A0A7T8JVB4-F1
#
_cell.length_a   1.000
_cell.length_b   1.000
_cell.length_c   1.000
_cell.angle_alpha   90.00
_cell.angle_beta   90.00
_cell.angle_gamma   90.00
#
_symmetry.space_group_name_H-M   'P 1'
#
loop_
_entity.id
_entity.type
_entity.pdbx_description
1 polymer ?
#
loop_
_entity_poly.entity_id
_entity_poly.type
_entity_poly.pdbx_seq_one_letter_code
_entity_poly.pdbx_strand_id
1 'polypeptide(L)'
;MKGHIAKRFGDLVRDMWSGEARTIAPIKLRWTIGRYRQHFSGFQQQDSQELLAFLLDGLHEDLNRVTEKPYMELKDSAGRPDDEVAAEAWESHSGRNKSIIVDLFHGQLKSKVTCKVCGHESVRFDPFTYLSLPLPMESSVHIEVILIRQDGSIPSKYGLTLDMDS
;
A
#
# COMPACT_ATOMS: atom_id res chain seq x y z
N MET A 1 12.88 -10.05 -10.77
CA MET A 1 12.15 -10.58 -11.96
C MET A 1 12.99 -10.57 -13.26
N LYS A 2 14.26 -11.04 -13.23
CA LYS A 2 15.20 -11.03 -14.39
C LYS A 2 15.30 -9.68 -15.15
N GLY A 3 14.96 -8.56 -14.53
CA GLY A 3 15.03 -7.22 -15.14
C GLY A 3 13.89 -6.88 -16.11
N HIS A 4 12.89 -7.76 -16.27
CA HIS A 4 11.84 -7.57 -17.28
C HIS A 4 10.90 -6.40 -16.95
N ILE A 5 10.51 -6.24 -15.68
CA ILE A 5 9.61 -5.16 -15.26
C ILE A 5 10.35 -3.83 -15.39
N ALA A 6 11.56 -3.73 -14.85
CA ALA A 6 12.37 -2.51 -14.94
C ALA A 6 12.60 -2.09 -16.39
N LYS A 7 12.93 -3.03 -17.28
CA LYS A 7 13.12 -2.74 -18.70
C LYS A 7 11.85 -2.20 -19.36
N ARG A 8 10.70 -2.86 -19.18
CA ARG A 8 9.44 -2.43 -19.84
C ARG A 8 8.87 -1.15 -19.26
N PHE A 9 9.05 -0.94 -17.96
CA PHE A 9 8.69 0.32 -17.32
C PHE A 9 9.59 1.45 -17.83
N GLY A 10 10.89 1.24 -17.90
CA GLY A 10 11.85 2.22 -18.43
C GLY A 10 11.63 2.53 -19.92
N ASP A 11 11.29 1.53 -20.75
CA ASP A 11 10.88 1.72 -22.14
C ASP A 11 9.67 2.69 -22.22
N LEU A 12 8.62 2.42 -21.43
CA LEU A 12 7.41 3.25 -21.40
C LEU A 12 7.70 4.68 -20.92
N VAL A 13 8.51 4.84 -19.87
CA VAL A 13 8.89 6.17 -19.36
C VAL A 13 9.64 6.94 -20.45
N ARG A 14 10.61 6.34 -21.15
CA ARG A 14 11.29 7.04 -22.25
C ARG A 14 10.33 7.48 -23.35
N ASP A 15 9.39 6.63 -23.75
CA ASP A 15 8.40 6.97 -24.76
C ASP A 15 7.50 8.14 -24.27
N MET A 16 7.08 8.13 -23.00
CA MET A 16 6.25 9.21 -22.42
C MET A 16 6.98 10.54 -22.34
N TRP A 17 8.29 10.52 -22.09
CA TRP A 17 9.11 11.72 -21.94
C TRP A 17 9.77 12.18 -23.25
N SER A 18 9.57 11.48 -24.38
CA SER A 18 10.15 11.87 -25.67
C SER A 18 9.46 13.09 -26.29
N GLY A 19 8.18 13.34 -25.94
CA GLY A 19 7.36 14.39 -26.55
C GLY A 19 6.91 14.10 -27.98
N GLU A 20 7.21 12.91 -28.52
CA GLU A 20 6.92 12.55 -29.91
C GLU A 20 5.46 12.14 -30.14
N ALA A 21 4.78 11.66 -29.08
CA ALA A 21 3.42 11.15 -29.16
C ALA A 21 2.51 11.79 -28.10
N ARG A 22 1.28 12.13 -28.50
CA ARG A 22 0.25 12.63 -27.57
C ARG A 22 -0.29 11.53 -26.65
N THR A 23 -0.33 10.28 -27.14
CA THR A 23 -0.87 9.13 -26.41
C THR A 23 -0.02 7.90 -26.71
N ILE A 24 0.27 7.09 -25.69
CA ILE A 24 1.07 5.86 -25.79
C ILE A 24 0.29 4.72 -25.17
N ALA A 25 0.18 3.59 -25.88
CA ALA A 25 -0.44 2.39 -25.35
C ALA A 25 0.62 1.54 -24.62
N PRO A 26 0.51 1.29 -23.30
CA PRO A 26 1.54 0.60 -22.51
C PRO A 26 1.49 -0.93 -22.65
N ILE A 27 1.29 -1.42 -23.88
CA ILE A 27 1.01 -2.83 -24.19
C ILE A 27 2.12 -3.74 -23.66
N LYS A 28 3.38 -3.43 -23.96
CA LYS A 28 4.54 -4.24 -23.54
C LYS A 28 4.63 -4.37 -22.02
N LEU A 29 4.39 -3.28 -21.29
CA LEU A 29 4.39 -3.29 -19.82
C LEU A 29 3.20 -4.10 -19.28
N ARG A 30 1.99 -3.86 -19.81
CA ARG A 30 0.77 -4.59 -19.42
C ARG A 30 0.93 -6.11 -19.53
N TRP A 31 1.42 -6.61 -20.66
CA TRP A 31 1.64 -8.06 -20.84
C TRP A 31 2.70 -8.60 -19.89
N THR A 32 3.73 -7.82 -19.59
CA THR A 32 4.79 -8.23 -18.67
C THR A 32 4.26 -8.32 -17.25
N ILE A 33 3.45 -7.35 -16.81
CA ILE A 33 2.75 -7.40 -15.51
C ILE A 33 1.85 -8.65 -15.44
N GLY A 34 1.00 -8.86 -16.45
CA GLY A 34 0.09 -10.02 -16.49
C GLY A 34 0.81 -11.38 -16.47
N ARG A 35 2.03 -11.46 -17.01
CA ARG A 35 2.87 -12.67 -16.96
C ARG A 35 3.30 -13.01 -15.52
N TYR A 36 3.70 -12.01 -14.73
CA TYR A 36 4.17 -12.20 -13.36
C TYR A 36 3.03 -12.24 -12.34
N ARG A 37 1.91 -11.56 -12.63
CA ARG A 37 0.74 -11.52 -11.75
C ARG A 37 -0.53 -11.71 -12.59
N GLN A 38 -0.99 -12.96 -12.64
CA GLN A 38 -2.11 -13.38 -13.50
C GLN A 38 -3.41 -12.60 -13.24
N HIS A 39 -3.60 -12.07 -12.03
CA HIS A 39 -4.73 -11.21 -11.68
C HIS A 39 -4.87 -9.99 -12.63
N PHE A 40 -3.75 -9.43 -13.10
CA PHE A 40 -3.72 -8.30 -14.03
C PHE A 40 -3.74 -8.69 -15.51
N SER A 41 -3.90 -9.98 -15.85
CA SER A 41 -3.94 -10.44 -17.25
C SER A 41 -5.28 -10.17 -17.93
N GLY A 42 -6.36 -10.05 -17.15
CA GLY A 42 -7.71 -9.84 -17.64
C GLY A 42 -8.01 -8.42 -18.14
N PHE A 43 -9.30 -8.18 -18.40
CA PHE A 43 -9.85 -6.88 -18.82
C PHE A 43 -10.86 -6.31 -17.82
N GLN A 44 -10.97 -6.92 -16.64
CA GLN A 44 -11.80 -6.41 -15.54
C GLN A 44 -11.15 -5.18 -14.90
N GLN A 45 -11.95 -4.37 -14.21
CA GLN A 45 -11.43 -3.30 -13.37
C GLN A 45 -10.60 -3.88 -12.22
N GLN A 46 -9.58 -3.15 -11.80
CA GLN A 46 -8.59 -3.59 -10.82
C GLN A 46 -8.28 -2.48 -9.84
N ASP A 47 -7.80 -2.85 -8.65
CA ASP A 47 -7.32 -1.89 -7.67
C ASP A 47 -5.96 -1.32 -8.11
N SER A 48 -5.90 0.01 -8.27
CA SER A 48 -4.67 0.72 -8.62
C SER A 48 -3.60 0.63 -7.52
N GLN A 49 -4.00 0.50 -6.26
CA GLN A 49 -3.09 0.34 -5.13
C GLN A 49 -2.38 -1.00 -5.20
N GLU A 50 -3.10 -2.06 -5.56
CA GLU A 50 -2.51 -3.38 -5.73
C GLU A 50 -1.49 -3.39 -6.88
N LEU A 51 -1.82 -2.71 -7.98
CA LEU A 51 -0.89 -2.55 -9.10
C LEU A 51 0.35 -1.75 -8.70
N LEU A 52 0.19 -0.67 -7.94
CA LEU A 52 1.30 0.16 -7.44
C LEU A 52 2.23 -0.66 -6.55
N ALA A 53 1.68 -1.42 -5.60
CA ALA A 53 2.46 -2.29 -4.71
C ALA A 53 3.27 -3.31 -5.51
N PHE A 54 2.63 -3.96 -6.50
CA PHE A 54 3.30 -4.89 -7.39
C PHE A 54 4.43 -4.24 -8.21
N LEU A 55 4.19 -3.05 -8.75
CA LEU A 55 5.18 -2.34 -9.56
C LEU A 55 6.38 -1.90 -8.73
N LEU A 56 6.16 -1.35 -7.54
CA LEU A 56 7.25 -0.93 -6.64
C LEU A 56 8.13 -2.12 -6.23
N ASP A 57 7.51 -3.25 -5.85
CA ASP A 57 8.23 -4.49 -5.53
C ASP A 57 8.98 -5.05 -6.75
N GLY A 58 8.31 -5.13 -7.90
CA GLY A 58 8.91 -5.62 -9.14
C GLY A 58 10.09 -4.77 -9.62
N LEU A 59 9.98 -3.45 -9.53
CA LEU A 59 11.06 -2.51 -9.82
C LEU A 59 12.19 -2.61 -8.79
N HIS A 60 11.85 -2.73 -7.51
CA HIS A 60 12.82 -2.91 -6.44
C HIS A 60 13.68 -4.14 -6.69
N GLU A 61 13.05 -5.30 -6.88
CA GLU A 61 13.74 -6.58 -7.06
C GLU A 61 14.51 -6.66 -8.39
N ASP A 62 14.04 -6.01 -9.46
CA ASP A 62 14.77 -5.95 -10.73
C ASP A 62 15.99 -5.00 -10.69
N LEU A 63 15.98 -4.01 -9.80
CA LEU A 63 17.04 -3.00 -9.66
C LEU A 63 17.85 -3.17 -8.36
N ASN A 64 17.62 -4.23 -7.60
CA ASN A 64 18.35 -4.50 -6.37
C ASN A 64 19.81 -4.82 -6.69
N ARG A 65 20.72 -4.02 -6.14
CA ARG A 65 22.17 -4.14 -6.31
C ARG A 65 22.76 -5.26 -5.44
N VAL A 66 22.01 -5.73 -4.44
CA VAL A 66 22.42 -6.86 -3.60
C VAL A 66 22.01 -8.17 -4.28
N THR A 67 22.99 -8.92 -4.76
CA THR A 67 22.78 -10.19 -5.48
C THR A 67 22.65 -11.39 -4.55
N GLU A 68 23.38 -11.37 -3.43
CA GLU A 68 23.34 -12.40 -2.41
C GLU A 68 22.75 -11.80 -1.13
N LYS A 69 21.54 -12.23 -0.77
CA LYS A 69 20.85 -11.71 0.40
C LYS A 69 21.34 -12.49 1.64
N PRO A 70 22.15 -11.91 2.53
CA PRO A 70 22.57 -12.60 3.75
C PRO A 70 21.34 -12.92 4.62
N TYR A 71 21.39 -14.07 5.29
CA TYR A 71 20.42 -14.37 6.33
C TYR A 71 20.65 -13.41 7.49
N MET A 72 19.59 -12.75 7.93
CA MET A 72 19.59 -11.94 9.14
C MET A 72 18.39 -12.31 9.98
N GLU A 73 18.67 -12.57 11.25
CA GLU A 73 17.64 -12.86 12.24
C GLU A 73 16.92 -11.57 12.63
N LEU A 74 15.59 -11.62 12.61
CA LEU A 74 14.75 -10.51 13.05
C LEU A 74 14.75 -10.48 14.58
N LYS A 75 15.54 -9.58 15.16
CA LYS A 75 15.59 -9.41 16.62
C LYS A 75 14.42 -8.56 17.11
N ASP A 76 13.83 -8.95 18.24
CA ASP A 76 12.95 -8.06 18.99
C ASP A 76 13.77 -6.93 19.62
N SER A 77 13.12 -5.82 19.95
CA SER A 77 13.68 -4.77 20.78
C SER A 77 14.21 -5.31 22.11
N ALA A 78 13.53 -6.30 22.72
CA ALA A 78 13.84 -6.85 24.04
C ALA A 78 14.08 -5.77 25.12
N GLY A 79 13.40 -4.62 25.01
CA GLY A 79 13.55 -3.48 25.94
C GLY A 79 14.74 -2.55 25.66
N ARG A 80 15.46 -2.73 24.55
CA ARG A 80 16.51 -1.80 24.08
C ARG A 80 15.91 -0.46 23.61
N PRO A 81 16.73 0.62 23.56
CA PRO A 81 16.31 1.91 23.02
C PRO A 81 15.79 1.82 21.58
N ASP A 82 14.71 2.54 21.29
CA ASP A 82 14.05 2.50 19.98
C ASP A 82 14.98 2.93 18.83
N ASP A 83 15.82 3.93 19.06
CA ASP A 83 16.77 4.48 18.08
C ASP A 83 17.84 3.46 17.69
N GLU A 84 18.37 2.71 18.65
CA GLU A 84 19.33 1.63 18.39
C GLU A 84 18.70 0.49 17.57
N VAL A 85 17.49 0.06 17.96
CA VAL A 85 16.79 -1.05 17.30
C VAL A 85 16.31 -0.64 15.90
N ALA A 86 15.83 0.59 15.74
CA ALA A 86 15.45 1.14 14.45
C ALA A 86 16.64 1.19 13.48
N ALA A 87 17.79 1.68 13.96
CA ALA A 87 19.02 1.74 13.18
C ALA A 87 19.52 0.35 12.76
N GLU A 88 19.56 -0.62 13.69
CA GLU A 88 19.92 -2.01 13.40
C GLU A 88 18.98 -2.64 12.36
N ALA A 89 17.66 -2.43 12.52
CA ALA A 89 16.66 -2.93 11.58
C ALA A 89 16.80 -2.28 10.19
N TRP A 90 17.13 -0.99 10.13
CA TRP A 90 17.34 -0.28 8.87
C TRP A 90 18.64 -0.70 8.17
N GLU A 91 19.72 -0.90 8.93
CA GLU A 91 20.98 -1.41 8.41
C GLU A 91 20.80 -2.83 7.86
N SER A 92 20.07 -3.68 8.58
CA SER A 92 19.70 -5.02 8.14
C SER A 92 18.87 -4.99 6.85
N HIS A 93 17.85 -4.15 6.79
CA HIS A 93 17.04 -3.96 5.58
C HIS A 93 17.90 -3.49 4.40
N SER A 94 18.68 -2.42 4.60
CA SER A 94 19.56 -1.81 3.60
C SER A 94 20.70 -2.75 3.17
N GLY A 95 21.12 -3.68 4.03
CA GLY A 95 22.10 -4.72 3.70
C GLY A 95 21.60 -5.72 2.65
N ARG A 96 20.29 -5.94 2.59
CA ARG A 96 19.63 -6.89 1.65
C ARG A 96 18.96 -6.20 0.47
N ASN A 97 18.59 -4.92 0.64
CA ASN A 97 17.74 -4.18 -0.26
C ASN A 97 18.44 -2.86 -0.60
N LYS A 98 19.09 -2.80 -1.78
CA LYS A 98 19.72 -1.57 -2.30
C LYS A 98 19.24 -1.29 -3.70
N SER A 99 18.22 -0.45 -3.84
CA SER A 99 17.76 0.04 -5.14
C SER A 99 17.21 1.44 -5.02
N ILE A 100 17.01 2.11 -6.16
CA ILE A 100 16.41 3.44 -6.21
C ILE A 100 15.01 3.48 -5.57
N ILE A 101 14.30 2.35 -5.53
CA ILE A 101 13.00 2.26 -4.86
C ILE A 101 13.16 2.36 -3.34
N VAL A 102 14.21 1.75 -2.79
CA VAL A 102 14.53 1.90 -1.36
C VAL A 102 14.86 3.36 -1.05
N ASP A 103 15.73 3.95 -1.86
CA ASP A 103 16.24 5.30 -1.65
C ASP A 103 15.12 6.37 -1.68
N LEU A 104 14.07 6.16 -2.47
CA LEU A 104 13.00 7.14 -2.69
C LEU A 104 11.70 6.85 -1.94
N PHE A 105 11.34 5.59 -1.75
CA PHE A 105 10.00 5.20 -1.28
C PHE A 105 10.02 4.41 0.02
N HIS A 106 11.16 3.87 0.45
CA HIS A 106 11.18 3.09 1.70
C HIS A 106 11.26 4.02 2.91
N GLY A 107 10.32 3.84 3.83
CA GLY A 107 10.40 4.36 5.19
C GLY A 107 10.41 3.21 6.21
N GLN A 108 10.33 3.54 7.49
CA GLN A 108 10.29 2.58 8.59
C GLN A 108 9.15 2.91 9.56
N LEU A 109 8.42 1.89 10.01
CA LEU A 109 7.35 1.98 11.01
C LEU A 109 7.75 1.23 12.28
N LYS A 110 7.38 1.79 13.43
CA LYS A 110 7.44 1.08 14.71
C LYS A 110 6.13 0.31 14.96
N SER A 111 6.21 -1.01 14.95
CA SER A 111 5.10 -1.91 15.25
C SER A 111 5.21 -2.39 16.69
N LYS A 112 4.22 -2.08 17.54
CA LYS A 112 4.15 -2.57 18.93
C LYS A 112 2.92 -3.45 19.11
N VAL A 113 3.14 -4.71 19.49
CA VAL A 113 2.07 -5.68 19.75
C VAL A 113 2.13 -6.09 21.21
N THR A 114 1.04 -5.86 21.94
CA THR A 114 0.90 -6.26 23.34
C THR A 114 -0.06 -7.45 23.45
N CYS A 115 0.42 -8.56 24.00
CA CYS A 115 -0.41 -9.72 24.29
C CYS A 115 -1.37 -9.41 25.44
N LYS A 116 -2.68 -9.53 25.20
CA LYS A 116 -3.71 -9.25 26.21
C LYS A 116 -3.81 -10.29 27.33
N VAL A 117 -3.15 -11.46 27.19
CA VAL A 117 -3.19 -12.55 28.18
C VAL A 117 -1.99 -12.48 29.13
N CYS A 118 -0.77 -12.39 28.59
CA CYS A 118 0.46 -12.39 29.39
C CYS A 118 1.10 -11.01 29.56
N GLY A 119 0.60 -9.97 28.89
CA GLY A 119 1.15 -8.62 28.94
C GLY A 119 2.48 -8.44 28.20
N HIS A 120 3.01 -9.48 27.56
CA HIS A 120 4.25 -9.39 26.79
C HIS A 120 4.11 -8.40 25.63
N GLU A 121 5.08 -7.49 25.52
CA GLU A 121 5.17 -6.50 24.45
C GLU A 121 6.29 -6.90 23.49
N SER A 122 5.95 -7.01 22.20
CA SER A 122 6.92 -7.19 21.12
C SER A 122 6.96 -5.93 20.29
N VAL A 123 8.16 -5.37 20.09
CA VAL A 123 8.37 -4.15 19.31
C VAL A 123 9.30 -4.45 18.15
N ARG A 124 8.88 -4.04 16.95
CA ARG A 124 9.60 -4.23 15.69
C ARG A 124 9.64 -2.94 14.89
N PHE A 125 10.64 -2.85 14.02
CA PHE A 125 10.79 -1.75 13.08
C PHE A 125 10.78 -2.30 11.66
N ASP A 126 9.65 -2.12 10.98
CA ASP A 126 9.37 -2.75 9.70
C ASP A 126 9.48 -1.71 8.56
N PRO A 127 10.14 -2.04 7.44
CA PRO A 127 10.17 -1.16 6.29
C PRO A 127 8.81 -1.12 5.57
N PHE A 128 8.45 0.03 5.00
CA PHE A 128 7.24 0.19 4.19
C PHE A 128 7.53 0.98 2.91
N THR A 129 6.71 0.79 1.86
CA THR A 129 6.80 1.51 0.57
C THR A 129 5.68 2.54 0.37
N TYR A 130 4.56 2.39 1.09
CA TYR A 130 3.41 3.28 1.08
C TYR A 130 2.63 3.14 2.40
N LEU A 131 1.79 4.14 2.70
CA LEU A 131 0.91 4.12 3.88
C LEU A 131 -0.54 4.00 3.42
N SER A 132 -1.24 2.97 3.90
CA SER A 132 -2.67 2.82 3.69
C SER A 132 -3.39 3.42 4.89
N LEU A 133 -4.03 4.57 4.69
CA LEU A 133 -4.70 5.30 5.77
C LEU A 133 -6.18 4.91 5.81
N PRO A 134 -6.70 4.48 6.98
CA PRO A 134 -8.13 4.25 7.13
C PRO A 134 -8.86 5.59 7.04
N LEU A 135 -10.01 5.60 6.36
CA LEU A 135 -10.94 6.71 6.44
C LEU A 135 -11.69 6.62 7.76
N PRO A 136 -11.93 7.75 8.46
CA PRO A 136 -12.87 7.78 9.56
C PRO A 136 -14.21 7.24 9.08
N MET A 137 -14.71 6.19 9.73
CA MET A 137 -16.04 5.67 9.44
C MET A 137 -17.02 6.49 10.28
N GLU A 138 -17.62 7.52 9.70
CA GLU A 138 -18.83 8.10 10.25
C GLU A 138 -19.95 7.08 10.03
N SER A 139 -20.27 6.29 11.05
CA SER A 139 -21.44 5.41 10.97
C SER A 139 -22.68 6.23 11.25
N SER A 140 -23.16 6.96 10.25
CA SER A 140 -24.47 7.62 10.32
C SER A 140 -25.48 6.92 9.42
N VAL A 141 -26.69 6.71 9.92
CA VAL A 141 -27.82 6.18 9.15
C VAL A 141 -28.76 7.33 8.84
N HIS A 142 -29.06 7.50 7.56
CA HIS A 142 -30.08 8.44 7.10
C HIS A 142 -31.45 7.75 7.08
N ILE A 143 -32.36 8.20 7.94
CA ILE A 143 -33.74 7.73 8.02
C ILE A 143 -34.67 8.77 7.41
N GLU A 144 -35.46 8.35 6.43
CA GLU A 144 -36.52 9.17 5.86
C GLU A 144 -37.86 8.86 6.54
N VAL A 145 -38.45 9.86 7.19
CA VAL A 145 -39.76 9.76 7.84
C VAL A 145 -40.77 10.58 7.05
N ILE A 146 -41.81 9.91 6.54
CA ILE A 146 -42.94 10.58 5.89
C ILE A 146 -44.05 10.71 6.93
N LEU A 147 -44.32 11.94 7.38
CA LEU A 147 -45.40 12.26 8.29
C LEU A 147 -46.69 12.47 7.49
N ILE A 148 -47.65 11.57 7.66
CA ILE A 148 -49.01 11.70 7.12
C ILE A 148 -49.93 12.09 8.29
N ARG A 149 -50.51 13.29 8.24
CA ARG A 149 -51.42 13.78 9.29
C ARG A 149 -52.86 13.35 8.98
N GLN A 150 -53.61 12.99 10.02
CA GLN A 150 -55.01 12.54 9.87
C GLN A 150 -55.99 13.64 9.44
N ASP A 151 -55.58 14.91 9.55
CA ASP A 151 -56.36 16.07 9.11
C ASP A 151 -56.38 16.26 7.58
N GLY A 152 -55.71 15.37 6.82
CA GLY A 152 -55.63 15.43 5.37
C GLY A 152 -54.66 16.48 4.83
N SER A 153 -53.85 17.09 5.69
CA SER A 153 -52.80 18.01 5.26
C SER A 153 -51.70 17.30 4.46
N ILE A 154 -50.98 18.08 3.66
CA ILE A 154 -49.94 17.59 2.73
C ILE A 154 -48.88 16.81 3.53
N PRO A 155 -48.56 15.55 3.15
CA PRO A 155 -47.52 14.78 3.80
C PRO A 155 -46.19 15.52 3.82
N SER A 156 -45.51 15.49 4.97
CA SER A 156 -44.21 16.14 5.14
C SER A 156 -43.11 15.09 5.23
N LYS A 157 -42.03 15.28 4.48
CA LYS A 157 -40.85 14.40 4.49
C LYS A 157 -39.78 15.00 5.40
N TYR A 158 -39.31 14.22 6.36
CA TYR A 158 -38.19 14.56 7.25
C TYR A 158 -37.04 13.60 6.96
N GLY A 159 -35.81 14.13 6.88
CA GLY A 159 -34.58 13.34 6.89
C GLY A 159 -33.93 13.46 8.26
N LEU A 160 -33.63 12.33 8.90
CA LEU A 160 -32.93 12.24 10.16
C LEU A 160 -31.59 11.54 9.90
N THR A 161 -30.49 12.18 10.25
CA THR A 161 -29.17 11.54 10.30
C THR A 161 -28.93 11.12 11.74
N LEU A 162 -28.80 9.81 11.98
CA LEU A 162 -28.52 9.25 13.30
C LEU A 162 -27.12 8.66 13.32
N ASP A 163 -26.32 9.05 14.31
CA ASP A 163 -25.02 8.43 14.55
C ASP A 163 -25.22 7.08 15.26
N MET A 164 -24.68 6.02 14.69
CA MET A 164 -24.80 4.63 15.16
C MET A 164 -23.87 4.30 16.32
N ASP A 165 -22.97 5.20 16.67
CA ASP A 165 -21.99 5.05 17.76
C ASP A 165 -22.46 5.72 19.09
N SER A 166 -23.74 6.12 19.19
CA SER A 166 -24.35 6.74 20.38
C SER A 166 -25.04 5.75 21.31
#